data_AF-A0A0D6M8M0-F1
#
_entry.id   AF-A0A0D6M8M0-F1
#
_cell.length_a   1.000
_cell.length_b   1.000
_cell.length_c   1.000
_cell.angle_alpha   90.00
_cell.angle_beta   90.00
_cell.angle_gamma   90.00
#
_symmetry.space_group_name_H-M   'P 1'
#
loop_
_entity.id
_entity.type
_entity.pdbx_description
1 polymer ?
#
loop_
_entity_poly.entity_id
_entity_poly.type
_entity_poly.pdbx_seq_one_letter_code
_entity_poly.pdbx_strand_id
1 'polypeptide(L)'
;MNDVEDEPDSSCSDEGRVLDNYAVDTAEESDSFCPLVNDNSISAAAPRKLSFEVNDIKNEEQTEMSYFSIPSSITCEKSGDADSSDFFDTSASQIKDFLFAQVLGIRILVFMLQFLFNSWDFSTDAFKGVPIEDEELTRLDHLIHRVFAGFKRWDAVHMLHIAQHEYVYENSLAFFPFYPMTIRILSMAWATPFVHFGILHVSSALLISAVAINLGCFIAAAAVLYRIVRRVSHSVKQAVIAVLLFSANPASIFFSAAYTESLYCLLTFTGIWLLLEDNHPFFIRYLGSLLCFSLAYATRSNGLINLGYVGFFCLVEFIVSTDPENPSQRRIIFKRPVPVIISRAKYWHVSLFGYWQFRKIPCFLMAAPAFHVVAFGARQTWHRAWSKRSFLHLLAENGDHVPYTLHAIFMALGALFVYNAEVLTRMLFSSSPFPYLVLAQWMSRITPQVRLSDLFVPQPLPFLTYFCRRGLPEFLLYLYLMVYLVFGTTMHAMWLPFT
;
A
#
# COMPACT_ATOMS: atom_id res chain seq x y z
N MET A 1 32.83 -5.01 65.15
CA MET A 1 31.68 -5.72 64.56
C MET A 1 32.02 -5.94 63.09
N ASN A 2 32.75 -7.00 62.72
CA ASN A 2 32.57 -8.44 63.02
C ASN A 2 31.37 -9.01 62.22
N ASP A 3 31.54 -9.96 61.29
CA ASP A 3 32.76 -10.70 60.87
C ASP A 3 32.80 -10.93 59.35
N VAL A 4 34.02 -11.09 58.80
CA VAL A 4 34.31 -11.49 57.40
C VAL A 4 35.59 -12.33 57.41
N GLU A 5 35.46 -13.64 57.19
CA GLU A 5 36.49 -14.69 57.06
C GLU A 5 35.87 -15.79 56.15
N ASP A 6 36.56 -16.56 55.29
CA ASP A 6 37.97 -16.51 54.85
C ASP A 6 38.22 -17.32 53.55
N GLU A 7 39.22 -16.88 52.76
CA GLU A 7 40.26 -17.64 52.01
C GLU A 7 39.97 -18.79 50.99
N PRO A 8 40.97 -19.26 50.16
CA PRO A 8 42.15 -18.54 49.60
C PRO A 8 42.51 -18.81 48.10
N ASP A 9 43.31 -17.88 47.58
CA ASP A 9 44.41 -17.91 46.57
C ASP A 9 44.87 -19.17 45.80
N SER A 10 45.39 -18.93 44.57
CA SER A 10 46.83 -19.21 44.22
C SER A 10 47.23 -18.71 42.81
N SER A 11 48.55 -18.56 42.56
CA SER A 11 49.17 -18.03 41.32
C SER A 11 50.59 -18.60 41.12
N CYS A 12 51.34 -18.39 40.01
CA CYS A 12 51.11 -17.58 38.80
C CYS A 12 51.27 -18.46 37.53
N SER A 13 52.00 -18.24 36.41
CA SER A 13 52.94 -17.22 35.85
C SER A 13 52.86 -17.32 34.29
N ASP A 14 53.58 -16.65 33.37
CA ASP A 14 54.73 -15.70 33.28
C ASP A 14 54.46 -14.74 32.07
N GLU A 15 54.68 -13.43 32.17
CA GLU A 15 55.80 -12.61 31.60
C GLU A 15 55.94 -12.47 30.05
N GLY A 16 56.31 -11.24 29.60
CA GLY A 16 56.52 -10.83 28.18
C GLY A 16 55.29 -10.16 27.54
N ARG A 17 55.17 -8.84 27.25
CA ARG A 17 56.09 -7.72 26.92
C ARG A 17 56.87 -7.90 25.60
N VAL A 18 56.91 -6.96 24.63
CA VAL A 18 56.22 -5.63 24.50
C VAL A 18 56.34 -5.03 23.07
N LEU A 19 55.52 -4.00 22.74
CA LEU A 19 55.63 -2.95 21.69
C LEU A 19 55.34 -3.21 20.18
N ASP A 20 54.46 -2.35 19.67
CA ASP A 20 54.47 -1.50 18.45
C ASP A 20 54.48 -1.99 16.99
N ASN A 21 53.36 -1.65 16.33
CA ASN A 21 53.17 -1.09 14.97
C ASN A 21 54.40 -0.71 14.11
N TYR A 22 54.32 -0.98 12.81
CA TYR A 22 54.38 0.05 11.74
C TYR A 22 53.75 -0.51 10.43
N ALA A 23 53.73 0.25 9.33
CA ALA A 23 52.94 -0.06 8.13
C ALA A 23 53.61 0.35 6.79
N VAL A 24 53.01 -0.10 5.68
CA VAL A 24 53.06 0.46 4.30
C VAL A 24 54.21 0.03 3.33
N ASP A 25 53.78 -0.61 2.23
CA ASP A 25 54.19 -0.58 0.80
C ASP A 25 55.48 -1.16 0.14
N THR A 26 55.23 -1.78 -1.04
CA THR A 26 55.95 -1.76 -2.36
C THR A 26 57.08 -2.73 -2.79
N ALA A 27 57.03 -3.07 -4.11
CA ALA A 27 58.07 -3.55 -5.07
C ALA A 27 58.62 -5.02 -4.93
N GLU A 28 58.56 -5.90 -5.95
CA GLU A 28 59.45 -6.12 -7.16
C GLU A 28 60.86 -6.64 -6.78
N GLU A 29 61.58 -7.59 -7.42
CA GLU A 29 61.70 -8.22 -8.78
C GLU A 29 62.11 -9.75 -8.63
N SER A 30 62.38 -10.64 -9.62
CA SER A 30 62.01 -10.86 -11.05
C SER A 30 62.39 -12.31 -11.53
N ASP A 31 63.31 -12.47 -12.52
CA ASP A 31 63.95 -13.70 -13.12
C ASP A 31 63.10 -14.87 -13.71
N SER A 32 63.48 -15.58 -14.81
CA SER A 32 63.98 -15.20 -16.16
C SER A 32 63.99 -16.39 -17.18
N PHE A 33 64.22 -16.07 -18.48
CA PHE A 33 64.58 -16.93 -19.66
C PHE A 33 63.53 -17.68 -20.52
N CYS A 34 63.91 -17.88 -21.80
CA CYS A 34 63.10 -18.20 -23.01
C CYS A 34 63.79 -19.35 -23.84
N PRO A 35 63.71 -19.52 -25.19
CA PRO A 35 62.75 -19.09 -26.25
C PRO A 35 62.38 -20.21 -27.28
N LEU A 36 61.58 -19.91 -28.34
CA LEU A 36 61.80 -20.36 -29.74
C LEU A 36 60.86 -19.66 -30.77
N VAL A 37 61.06 -19.91 -32.08
CA VAL A 37 60.69 -19.02 -33.22
C VAL A 37 60.07 -19.76 -34.42
N ASN A 38 59.12 -19.15 -35.16
CA ASN A 38 59.04 -19.23 -36.63
C ASN A 38 58.12 -18.15 -37.28
N ASP A 39 58.36 -17.81 -38.56
CA ASP A 39 57.73 -16.70 -39.33
C ASP A 39 56.66 -17.14 -40.35
N ASN A 40 55.80 -16.21 -40.84
CA ASN A 40 55.80 -15.76 -42.26
C ASN A 40 54.71 -14.73 -42.71
N SER A 41 55.16 -13.77 -43.56
CA SER A 41 54.50 -13.11 -44.72
C SER A 41 53.12 -12.38 -44.63
N ILE A 42 53.18 -11.09 -44.31
CA ILE A 42 52.77 -9.91 -45.13
C ILE A 42 51.83 -10.09 -46.36
N SER A 43 50.74 -9.30 -46.44
CA SER A 43 50.34 -8.48 -47.63
C SER A 43 49.20 -7.49 -47.29
N ALA A 44 48.98 -6.45 -48.12
CA ALA A 44 48.02 -5.36 -47.84
C ALA A 44 47.30 -4.80 -49.09
N ALA A 45 46.09 -4.23 -48.91
CA ALA A 45 45.39 -3.37 -49.88
C ALA A 45 44.38 -2.43 -49.19
N ALA A 46 44.09 -1.27 -49.79
CA ALA A 46 43.30 -0.16 -49.21
C ALA A 46 41.98 0.11 -49.99
N PRO A 47 41.01 0.86 -49.44
CA PRO A 47 39.62 0.88 -49.94
C PRO A 47 39.34 1.91 -51.05
N ARG A 48 38.19 1.76 -51.74
CA ARG A 48 37.63 2.77 -52.64
C ARG A 48 36.53 3.61 -51.98
N LYS A 49 36.56 4.92 -52.22
CA LYS A 49 35.49 5.89 -51.90
C LYS A 49 34.44 5.94 -53.01
N LEU A 50 33.24 6.42 -52.68
CA LEU A 50 32.49 7.33 -53.56
C LEU A 50 31.77 8.42 -52.73
N SER A 51 31.38 9.51 -53.37
CA SER A 51 30.78 10.71 -52.76
C SER A 51 29.33 10.48 -52.28
N PHE A 52 28.81 11.09 -51.21
CA PHE A 52 28.86 12.49 -50.72
C PHE A 52 27.88 13.42 -51.47
N GLU A 53 26.78 13.79 -50.79
CA GLU A 53 25.96 14.98 -51.08
C GLU A 53 25.35 15.46 -49.75
N VAL A 54 25.12 16.77 -49.60
CA VAL A 54 24.78 17.43 -48.33
C VAL A 54 23.72 18.50 -48.56
N ASN A 55 22.72 18.54 -47.67
CA ASN A 55 21.87 19.67 -47.25
C ASN A 55 21.02 19.16 -46.06
N ASP A 56 20.63 19.94 -45.04
CA ASP A 56 20.88 21.36 -44.77
C ASP A 56 20.90 21.62 -43.25
N ILE A 57 21.28 22.83 -42.80
CA ILE A 57 21.56 23.14 -41.38
C ILE A 57 20.38 23.88 -40.71
N LYS A 58 20.05 23.51 -39.44
CA LYS A 58 19.49 24.31 -38.30
C LYS A 58 18.53 23.46 -37.43
N ASN A 59 18.43 23.60 -36.11
CA ASN A 59 19.16 24.40 -35.11
C ASN A 59 19.62 23.47 -33.96
N GLU A 60 20.70 23.84 -33.25
CA GLU A 60 20.89 23.42 -31.86
C GLU A 60 20.23 24.46 -30.94
N GLU A 61 19.45 24.02 -29.96
CA GLU A 61 18.98 24.85 -28.84
C GLU A 61 19.30 24.17 -27.50
N GLN A 62 19.39 24.96 -26.44
CA GLN A 62 20.23 24.67 -25.27
C GLN A 62 19.59 23.71 -24.26
N THR A 63 20.43 22.88 -23.64
CA THR A 63 20.03 21.87 -22.65
C THR A 63 19.67 22.48 -21.29
N GLU A 64 18.45 22.98 -21.12
CA GLU A 64 17.91 23.28 -19.79
C GLU A 64 17.45 22.01 -19.06
N MET A 65 17.94 21.79 -17.84
CA MET A 65 17.53 20.67 -16.98
C MET A 65 16.15 20.93 -16.35
N SER A 66 15.07 20.52 -17.02
CA SER A 66 13.75 20.40 -16.39
C SER A 66 13.50 18.97 -15.87
N TYR A 67 13.15 18.86 -14.58
CA TYR A 67 12.97 17.58 -13.88
C TYR A 67 11.64 16.85 -14.19
N PHE A 68 10.95 17.23 -15.28
CA PHE A 68 9.63 16.70 -15.66
C PHE A 68 9.53 16.46 -17.18
N SER A 69 10.16 15.38 -17.65
CA SER A 69 9.88 14.80 -18.96
C SER A 69 9.55 13.31 -18.83
N ILE A 70 8.53 12.85 -19.57
CA ILE A 70 7.99 11.49 -19.50
C ILE A 70 8.61 10.67 -20.66
N PRO A 71 9.13 9.44 -20.41
CA PRO A 71 9.65 8.60 -21.49
C PRO A 71 8.61 8.34 -22.58
N SER A 72 9.01 8.52 -23.84
CA SER A 72 8.15 8.40 -25.04
C SER A 72 7.83 6.95 -25.44
N SER A 73 8.20 5.96 -24.64
CA SER A 73 7.96 4.53 -24.87
C SER A 73 6.50 4.12 -24.53
N ILE A 74 5.52 4.79 -25.14
CA ILE A 74 4.11 4.37 -25.16
C ILE A 74 3.78 3.72 -26.52
N THR A 75 4.59 2.74 -26.91
CA THR A 75 4.23 1.79 -27.97
C THR A 75 3.23 0.79 -27.39
N CYS A 76 1.94 1.05 -27.62
CA CYS A 76 0.88 0.14 -27.23
C CYS A 76 0.94 -1.13 -28.11
N GLU A 77 1.51 -2.22 -27.59
CA GLU A 77 1.40 -3.53 -28.25
C GLU A 77 -0.07 -3.90 -28.41
N LYS A 78 -0.47 -4.24 -29.64
CA LYS A 78 -1.80 -4.81 -29.89
C LYS A 78 -1.87 -6.18 -29.22
N SER A 79 -2.72 -6.31 -28.21
CA SER A 79 -3.14 -7.62 -27.71
C SER A 79 -3.74 -8.44 -28.85
N GLY A 80 -3.29 -9.68 -29.02
CA GLY A 80 -3.81 -10.59 -30.05
C GLY A 80 -5.30 -10.88 -29.89
N ASP A 81 -5.94 -11.24 -31.01
CA ASP A 81 -7.40 -11.28 -31.15
C ASP A 81 -8.10 -12.29 -30.22
N ALA A 82 -8.74 -11.78 -29.16
CA ALA A 82 -9.61 -12.57 -28.27
C ALA A 82 -10.66 -11.78 -27.47
N ASP A 83 -10.46 -10.49 -27.21
CA ASP A 83 -11.37 -9.65 -26.41
C ASP A 83 -11.89 -8.45 -27.22
N SER A 84 -13.17 -8.11 -27.07
CA SER A 84 -13.88 -7.26 -28.05
C SER A 84 -13.56 -5.76 -27.96
N SER A 85 -13.40 -5.14 -29.14
CA SER A 85 -13.02 -3.72 -29.31
C SER A 85 -14.04 -2.71 -28.76
N ASP A 86 -15.29 -3.09 -28.58
CA ASP A 86 -16.43 -2.22 -28.24
C ASP A 86 -16.39 -1.53 -26.86
N PHE A 87 -15.36 -1.78 -26.05
CA PHE A 87 -15.13 -1.06 -24.79
C PHE A 87 -14.20 0.17 -24.93
N PHE A 88 -13.54 0.35 -26.08
CA PHE A 88 -12.31 1.16 -26.17
C PHE A 88 -12.43 2.56 -26.79
N ASP A 89 -13.62 3.02 -27.20
CA ASP A 89 -13.84 4.34 -27.84
C ASP A 89 -13.60 5.57 -26.93
N THR A 90 -13.04 5.40 -25.73
CA THR A 90 -12.77 6.49 -24.77
C THR A 90 -11.26 6.66 -24.54
N SER A 91 -10.76 7.89 -24.71
CA SER A 91 -9.34 8.19 -24.55
C SER A 91 -8.86 8.06 -23.10
N ALA A 92 -7.59 7.66 -22.90
CA ALA A 92 -7.04 7.42 -21.56
C ALA A 92 -7.05 8.66 -20.64
N SER A 93 -7.00 9.87 -21.21
CA SER A 93 -7.21 11.14 -20.48
C SER A 93 -8.62 11.21 -19.90
N GLN A 94 -9.67 11.01 -20.72
CA GLN A 94 -11.07 11.00 -20.26
C GLN A 94 -11.32 9.97 -19.14
N ILE A 95 -10.68 8.79 -19.20
CA ILE A 95 -10.75 7.80 -18.10
C ILE A 95 -10.12 8.36 -16.81
N LYS A 96 -8.92 8.94 -16.92
CA LYS A 96 -8.18 9.54 -15.78
C LYS A 96 -8.95 10.71 -15.17
N ASP A 97 -9.50 11.61 -15.98
CA ASP A 97 -10.28 12.77 -15.53
C ASP A 97 -11.63 12.35 -14.89
N PHE A 98 -12.33 11.37 -15.46
CA PHE A 98 -13.53 10.77 -14.86
C PHE A 98 -13.25 10.12 -13.50
N LEU A 99 -12.21 9.29 -13.40
CA LEU A 99 -11.84 8.63 -12.15
C LEU A 99 -11.41 9.64 -11.08
N PHE A 100 -10.65 10.68 -11.45
CA PHE A 100 -10.29 11.76 -10.54
C PHE A 100 -11.52 12.50 -10.02
N ALA A 101 -12.47 12.87 -10.91
CA ALA A 101 -13.71 13.53 -10.52
C ALA A 101 -14.59 12.67 -9.60
N GLN A 102 -14.70 11.35 -9.85
CA GLN A 102 -15.45 10.42 -8.99
C GLN A 102 -14.76 10.20 -7.63
N VAL A 103 -13.43 10.06 -7.59
CA VAL A 103 -12.66 9.96 -6.34
C VAL A 103 -12.82 11.23 -5.50
N LEU A 104 -12.58 12.40 -6.10
CA LEU A 104 -12.70 13.69 -5.41
C LEU A 104 -14.15 13.98 -4.98
N GLY A 105 -15.13 13.67 -5.83
CA GLY A 105 -16.55 13.85 -5.53
C GLY A 105 -17.02 13.09 -4.29
N ILE A 106 -16.56 11.84 -4.10
CA ILE A 106 -16.88 11.09 -2.86
C ILE A 106 -16.13 11.63 -1.64
N ARG A 107 -14.89 12.13 -1.80
CA ARG A 107 -14.19 12.81 -0.69
C ARG A 107 -14.90 14.11 -0.29
N ILE A 108 -15.43 14.87 -1.24
CA ILE A 108 -16.29 16.03 -0.99
C ILE A 108 -17.60 15.61 -0.30
N LEU A 109 -18.24 14.53 -0.73
CA LEU A 109 -19.45 14.00 -0.07
C LEU A 109 -19.19 13.63 1.41
N VAL A 110 -18.09 12.92 1.69
CA VAL A 110 -17.66 12.58 3.07
C VAL A 110 -17.38 13.83 3.89
N PHE A 111 -16.73 14.84 3.30
CA PHE A 111 -16.51 16.14 3.95
C PHE A 111 -17.82 16.89 4.27
N MET A 112 -18.79 16.90 3.35
CA MET A 112 -20.09 17.55 3.54
C MET A 112 -20.95 16.81 4.58
N LEU A 113 -20.90 15.47 4.61
CA LEU A 113 -21.56 14.66 5.62
C LEU A 113 -20.99 14.93 7.01
N GLN A 114 -19.65 14.92 7.19
CA GLN A 114 -19.10 15.26 8.51
C GLN A 114 -19.39 16.71 8.90
N PHE A 115 -19.36 17.66 7.95
CA PHE A 115 -19.62 19.07 8.24
C PHE A 115 -21.06 19.31 8.72
N LEU A 116 -22.04 18.64 8.10
CA LEU A 116 -23.45 18.74 8.48
C LEU A 116 -23.74 18.13 9.86
N PHE A 117 -23.02 17.07 10.25
CA PHE A 117 -23.36 16.26 11.42
C PHE A 117 -22.37 16.34 12.61
N ASN A 118 -21.19 16.95 12.45
CA ASN A 118 -20.19 17.05 13.52
C ASN A 118 -20.65 17.85 14.75
N SER A 119 -21.69 18.70 14.58
CA SER A 119 -22.22 19.58 15.63
C SER A 119 -23.12 18.85 16.65
N TRP A 120 -23.51 17.60 16.39
CA TRP A 120 -24.14 16.72 17.38
C TRP A 120 -23.06 15.90 18.13
N ASP A 121 -22.43 16.51 19.15
CA ASP A 121 -21.43 15.84 20.01
C ASP A 121 -22.15 14.99 21.07
N PHE A 122 -22.20 13.66 20.88
CA PHE A 122 -22.73 12.75 21.90
C PHE A 122 -21.71 12.48 23.02
N SER A 123 -22.20 12.22 24.24
CA SER A 123 -21.37 11.86 25.39
C SER A 123 -20.66 10.52 25.15
N THR A 124 -19.35 10.49 25.37
CA THR A 124 -18.49 9.32 25.15
C THR A 124 -17.30 9.36 26.09
N ASP A 125 -16.86 8.19 26.57
CA ASP A 125 -15.70 8.00 27.45
C ASP A 125 -14.37 8.00 26.66
N ALA A 126 -14.41 8.20 25.34
CA ALA A 126 -13.23 8.24 24.49
C ALA A 126 -12.32 9.44 24.80
N PHE A 127 -11.01 9.25 24.63
CA PHE A 127 -10.00 10.28 24.83
C PHE A 127 -10.26 11.51 23.94
N LYS A 128 -10.54 12.67 24.55
CA LYS A 128 -10.79 13.94 23.86
C LYS A 128 -9.53 14.84 23.71
N GLY A 129 -8.37 14.38 24.17
CA GLY A 129 -7.11 15.12 24.14
C GLY A 129 -6.90 15.99 25.38
N VAL A 130 -5.79 16.73 25.38
CA VAL A 130 -5.58 17.86 26.31
C VAL A 130 -6.48 19.01 25.84
N PRO A 131 -7.26 19.66 26.73
CA PRO A 131 -8.01 20.86 26.36
C PRO A 131 -7.05 22.00 26.00
N ILE A 132 -7.48 22.86 25.06
CA ILE A 132 -6.78 24.08 24.67
C ILE A 132 -7.59 25.23 25.27
N GLU A 133 -6.96 26.26 25.80
CA GLU A 133 -7.69 27.39 26.39
C GLU A 133 -8.28 28.27 25.27
N ASP A 134 -9.53 28.70 25.40
CA ASP A 134 -10.23 29.45 24.33
C ASP A 134 -9.53 30.79 24.00
N GLU A 135 -8.71 31.32 24.92
CA GLU A 135 -7.88 32.51 24.73
C GLU A 135 -6.68 32.27 23.78
N GLU A 136 -6.23 31.02 23.60
CA GLU A 136 -5.16 30.64 22.66
C GLU A 136 -5.66 30.49 21.21
N LEU A 137 -6.98 30.41 21.00
CA LEU A 137 -7.59 30.03 19.73
C LEU A 137 -8.10 31.26 18.95
N THR A 138 -7.52 31.52 17.78
CA THR A 138 -7.99 32.62 16.92
C THR A 138 -9.40 32.36 16.37
N ARG A 139 -10.03 33.38 15.78
CA ARG A 139 -11.29 33.22 15.02
C ARG A 139 -11.15 32.26 13.83
N LEU A 140 -9.94 32.15 13.27
CA LEU A 140 -9.65 31.21 12.18
C LEU A 140 -9.58 29.77 12.72
N ASP A 141 -8.96 29.56 13.88
CA ASP A 141 -8.94 28.25 14.56
C ASP A 141 -10.34 27.77 14.92
N HIS A 142 -11.18 28.64 15.49
CA HIS A 142 -12.59 28.36 15.75
C HIS A 142 -13.36 27.94 14.49
N LEU A 143 -13.06 28.56 13.34
CA LEU A 143 -13.65 28.18 12.06
C LEU A 143 -13.13 26.81 11.58
N ILE A 144 -11.81 26.56 11.65
CA ILE A 144 -11.18 25.30 11.25
C ILE A 144 -11.68 24.15 12.10
N HIS A 145 -11.71 24.30 13.43
CA HIS A 145 -12.24 23.27 14.33
C HIS A 145 -13.72 23.00 14.04
N ARG A 146 -14.56 24.03 13.80
CA ARG A 146 -15.97 23.81 13.40
C ARG A 146 -16.11 23.09 12.05
N VAL A 147 -15.30 23.45 11.05
CA VAL A 147 -15.36 22.89 9.71
C VAL A 147 -14.86 21.43 9.67
N PHE A 148 -13.85 21.09 10.46
CA PHE A 148 -13.18 19.78 10.42
C PHE A 148 -13.36 18.94 11.71
N ALA A 149 -14.23 19.32 12.65
CA ALA A 149 -14.44 18.60 13.92
C ALA A 149 -14.70 17.10 13.75
N GLY A 150 -15.48 16.71 12.73
CA GLY A 150 -15.78 15.30 12.45
C GLY A 150 -14.55 14.48 12.05
N PHE A 151 -13.50 15.12 11.53
CA PHE A 151 -12.22 14.46 11.24
C PHE A 151 -11.28 14.39 12.46
N LYS A 152 -11.63 15.04 13.59
CA LYS A 152 -10.94 15.02 14.90
C LYS A 152 -11.74 14.22 15.95
N ARG A 153 -12.33 13.07 15.56
CA ARG A 153 -13.10 12.15 16.44
C ARG A 153 -12.41 10.79 16.54
N TRP A 154 -12.59 10.10 17.69
CA TRP A 154 -12.05 8.75 17.96
C TRP A 154 -10.51 8.68 17.83
N ASP A 155 -9.91 7.58 17.31
CA ASP A 155 -8.46 7.35 17.20
C ASP A 155 -7.67 8.56 16.64
N ALA A 156 -8.29 9.38 15.79
CA ALA A 156 -7.72 10.61 15.24
C ALA A 156 -7.24 11.60 16.31
N VAL A 157 -7.87 11.63 17.48
CA VAL A 157 -7.46 12.48 18.60
C VAL A 157 -6.09 12.05 19.13
N HIS A 158 -5.81 10.75 19.20
CA HIS A 158 -4.48 10.27 19.56
C HIS A 158 -3.44 10.61 18.49
N MET A 159 -3.76 10.42 17.20
CA MET A 159 -2.84 10.76 16.10
C MET A 159 -2.40 12.22 16.14
N LEU A 160 -3.35 13.14 16.32
CA LEU A 160 -3.10 14.57 16.40
C LEU A 160 -2.43 14.97 17.73
N HIS A 161 -2.79 14.33 18.84
CA HIS A 161 -2.13 14.56 20.13
C HIS A 161 -0.65 14.15 20.09
N ILE A 162 -0.31 12.97 19.52
CA ILE A 162 1.08 12.51 19.33
C ILE A 162 1.84 13.45 18.39
N ALA A 163 1.19 13.96 17.34
CA ALA A 163 1.81 14.91 16.42
C ALA A 163 2.13 16.28 17.07
N GLN A 164 1.43 16.65 18.15
CA GLN A 164 1.62 17.91 18.89
C GLN A 164 2.51 17.76 20.14
N HIS A 165 2.33 16.69 20.93
CA HIS A 165 2.93 16.52 22.27
C HIS A 165 3.80 15.27 22.41
N GLU A 166 3.97 14.49 21.33
CA GLU A 166 4.69 13.21 21.35
C GLU A 166 4.00 12.16 22.26
N TYR A 167 4.74 11.18 22.76
CA TYR A 167 4.16 10.03 23.48
C TYR A 167 4.00 10.30 24.99
N VAL A 168 3.04 11.16 25.34
CA VAL A 168 2.73 11.51 26.75
C VAL A 168 1.99 10.39 27.51
N TYR A 169 1.09 9.67 26.84
CA TYR A 169 0.21 8.68 27.46
C TYR A 169 0.54 7.24 27.03
N GLU A 170 0.52 6.29 27.96
CA GLU A 170 0.75 4.86 27.70
C GLU A 170 -0.22 4.30 26.64
N ASN A 171 -1.50 4.66 26.72
CA ASN A 171 -2.52 4.27 25.73
C ASN A 171 -2.18 4.72 24.30
N SER A 172 -1.34 5.75 24.13
CA SER A 172 -0.93 6.22 22.81
C SER A 172 0.13 5.33 22.14
N LEU A 173 0.80 4.43 22.89
CA LEU A 173 1.79 3.48 22.36
C LEU A 173 1.20 2.47 21.35
N ALA A 174 -0.12 2.29 21.34
CA ALA A 174 -0.82 1.50 20.32
C ALA A 174 -0.78 2.13 18.91
N PHE A 175 -0.48 3.42 18.80
CA PHE A 175 -0.46 4.18 17.55
C PHE A 175 0.98 4.44 17.09
N PHE A 176 1.30 4.00 15.88
CA PHE A 176 2.67 3.94 15.38
C PHE A 176 3.14 5.30 14.79
N PRO A 177 4.43 5.65 14.91
CA PRO A 177 4.88 7.04 14.82
C PRO A 177 4.91 7.65 13.41
N PHE A 178 4.96 6.87 12.32
CA PHE A 178 5.22 7.44 11.00
C PHE A 178 4.12 8.40 10.53
N TYR A 179 2.85 8.11 10.84
CA TYR A 179 1.74 8.98 10.45
C TYR A 179 1.68 10.29 11.28
N PRO A 180 1.67 10.27 12.64
CA PRO A 180 1.82 11.48 13.46
C PRO A 180 3.03 12.35 13.09
N MET A 181 4.19 11.74 12.84
CA MET A 181 5.39 12.48 12.45
C MET A 181 5.28 13.07 11.04
N THR A 182 4.63 12.38 10.09
CA THR A 182 4.33 12.96 8.76
C THR A 182 3.40 14.18 8.89
N ILE A 183 2.39 14.12 9.76
CA ILE A 183 1.52 15.28 10.07
C ILE A 183 2.35 16.44 10.62
N ARG A 184 3.21 16.19 11.62
CA ARG A 184 4.05 17.21 12.25
C ARG A 184 5.03 17.85 11.25
N ILE A 185 5.73 17.04 10.46
CA ILE A 185 6.69 17.51 9.45
C ILE A 185 5.99 18.37 8.39
N LEU A 186 4.85 17.93 7.86
CA LEU A 186 4.09 18.74 6.90
C LEU A 186 3.59 20.05 7.53
N SER A 187 3.03 19.98 8.74
CA SER A 187 2.56 21.16 9.48
C SER A 187 3.69 22.17 9.72
N MET A 188 4.89 21.70 10.08
CA MET A 188 6.06 22.58 10.23
C MET A 188 6.49 23.18 8.87
N ALA A 189 6.39 22.43 7.77
CA ALA A 189 6.82 22.90 6.45
C ALA A 189 5.97 24.07 5.88
N TRP A 190 4.65 24.12 6.14
CA TRP A 190 3.79 25.20 5.64
C TRP A 190 3.25 26.15 6.71
N ALA A 191 2.99 25.69 7.93
CA ALA A 191 2.27 26.49 8.92
C ALA A 191 3.16 27.36 9.82
N THR A 192 4.45 27.05 9.94
CA THR A 192 5.42 27.79 10.79
C THR A 192 5.30 29.32 10.71
N PRO A 193 5.23 29.99 9.53
CA PRO A 193 5.04 31.45 9.49
C PRO A 193 3.69 31.89 10.07
N PHE A 194 2.58 31.18 9.77
CA PHE A 194 1.25 31.53 10.27
C PHE A 194 1.11 31.33 11.78
N VAL A 195 1.77 30.30 12.33
CA VAL A 195 1.88 30.07 13.77
C VAL A 195 2.73 31.16 14.43
N HIS A 196 3.89 31.50 13.84
CA HIS A 196 4.78 32.53 14.37
C HIS A 196 4.13 33.93 14.43
N PHE A 197 3.30 34.28 13.45
CA PHE A 197 2.54 35.53 13.44
C PHE A 197 1.22 35.49 14.24
N GLY A 198 0.93 34.39 14.97
CA GLY A 198 -0.31 34.27 15.77
C GLY A 198 -1.60 34.24 14.95
N ILE A 199 -1.52 33.86 13.68
CA ILE A 199 -2.66 33.80 12.74
C ILE A 199 -3.40 32.46 12.86
N LEU A 200 -2.70 31.41 13.29
CA LEU A 200 -3.18 30.02 13.30
C LEU A 200 -2.55 29.25 14.47
N HIS A 201 -3.35 28.55 15.27
CA HIS A 201 -2.84 27.68 16.33
C HIS A 201 -2.31 26.34 15.80
N VAL A 202 -1.31 25.77 16.48
CA VAL A 202 -0.63 24.52 16.10
C VAL A 202 -1.61 23.36 15.91
N SER A 203 -2.62 23.24 16.77
CA SER A 203 -3.65 22.19 16.68
C SER A 203 -4.39 22.19 15.33
N SER A 204 -4.60 23.38 14.77
CA SER A 204 -5.39 23.59 13.55
C SER A 204 -4.54 23.35 12.31
N ALA A 205 -3.26 23.75 12.37
CA ALA A 205 -2.25 23.41 11.38
C ALA A 205 -2.04 21.89 11.24
N LEU A 206 -1.97 21.18 12.37
CA LEU A 206 -1.87 19.71 12.39
C LEU A 206 -3.14 19.05 11.82
N LEU A 207 -4.34 19.54 12.18
CA LEU A 207 -5.61 19.01 11.66
C LEU A 207 -5.73 19.19 10.13
N ILE A 208 -5.41 20.38 9.61
CA ILE A 208 -5.36 20.66 8.17
C ILE A 208 -4.34 19.73 7.48
N SER A 209 -3.15 19.59 8.07
CA SER A 209 -2.09 18.74 7.52
C SER A 209 -2.50 17.27 7.43
N ALA A 210 -3.17 16.73 8.46
CA ALA A 210 -3.64 15.35 8.47
C ALA A 210 -4.71 15.07 7.40
N VAL A 211 -5.65 16.01 7.21
CA VAL A 211 -6.69 15.93 6.16
C VAL A 211 -6.06 16.04 4.77
N ALA A 212 -5.10 16.95 4.58
CA ALA A 212 -4.37 17.10 3.32
C ALA A 212 -3.55 15.85 2.95
N ILE A 213 -2.81 15.28 3.91
CA ILE A 213 -2.10 13.99 3.76
C ILE A 213 -3.06 12.90 3.32
N ASN A 214 -4.22 12.78 3.99
CA ASN A 214 -5.14 11.69 3.70
C ASN A 214 -5.87 11.85 2.37
N LEU A 215 -6.22 13.07 1.95
CA LEU A 215 -6.74 13.34 0.62
C LEU A 215 -5.72 13.00 -0.47
N GLY A 216 -4.48 13.48 -0.33
CA GLY A 216 -3.39 13.21 -1.29
C GLY A 216 -3.05 11.72 -1.38
N CYS A 217 -2.89 11.06 -0.23
CA CYS A 217 -2.59 9.62 -0.17
C CYS A 217 -3.75 8.78 -0.72
N PHE A 218 -5.01 9.17 -0.51
CA PHE A 218 -6.17 8.46 -1.07
C PHE A 218 -6.23 8.56 -2.60
N ILE A 219 -6.01 9.75 -3.16
CA ILE A 219 -5.98 9.96 -4.62
C ILE A 219 -4.81 9.16 -5.24
N ALA A 220 -3.63 9.18 -4.61
CA ALA A 220 -2.49 8.39 -5.06
C ALA A 220 -2.76 6.87 -4.95
N ALA A 221 -3.35 6.40 -3.84
CA ALA A 221 -3.70 4.99 -3.66
C ALA A 221 -4.72 4.51 -4.70
N ALA A 222 -5.71 5.34 -5.06
CA ALA A 222 -6.66 5.05 -6.14
C ALA A 222 -5.95 4.89 -7.50
N ALA A 223 -4.98 5.76 -7.81
CA ALA A 223 -4.20 5.69 -9.04
C ALA A 223 -3.28 4.45 -9.10
N VAL A 224 -2.68 4.05 -7.96
CA VAL A 224 -1.89 2.80 -7.87
C VAL A 224 -2.79 1.56 -7.95
N LEU A 225 -3.96 1.57 -7.29
CA LEU A 225 -4.94 0.48 -7.39
C LEU A 225 -5.40 0.26 -8.83
N TYR A 226 -5.64 1.33 -9.60
CA TYR A 226 -5.94 1.22 -11.03
C TYR A 226 -4.84 0.47 -11.79
N ARG A 227 -3.56 0.75 -11.52
CA ARG A 227 -2.40 0.04 -12.12
C ARG A 227 -2.38 -1.43 -11.72
N ILE A 228 -2.52 -1.74 -10.42
CA ILE A 228 -2.56 -3.12 -9.90
C ILE A 228 -3.68 -3.90 -10.58
N VAL A 229 -4.92 -3.41 -10.57
CA VAL A 229 -6.06 -4.12 -11.12
C VAL A 229 -5.96 -4.25 -12.65
N ARG A 230 -5.46 -3.22 -13.36
CA ARG A 230 -5.20 -3.33 -14.81
C ARG A 230 -4.13 -4.38 -15.12
N ARG A 231 -3.08 -4.53 -14.31
CA ARG A 231 -2.02 -5.54 -14.47
C ARG A 231 -2.52 -6.96 -14.15
N VAL A 232 -3.23 -7.13 -13.04
CA VAL A 232 -3.74 -8.43 -12.53
C VAL A 232 -4.92 -8.98 -13.34
N SER A 233 -5.85 -8.12 -13.78
CA SER A 233 -7.08 -8.55 -14.46
C SER A 233 -7.06 -8.37 -15.98
N HIS A 234 -5.99 -7.77 -16.52
CA HIS A 234 -5.83 -7.34 -17.93
C HIS A 234 -6.96 -6.45 -18.47
N SER A 235 -7.87 -5.97 -17.62
CA SER A 235 -9.14 -5.37 -18.04
C SER A 235 -9.31 -3.95 -17.50
N VAL A 236 -9.38 -2.98 -18.41
CA VAL A 236 -9.64 -1.57 -18.08
C VAL A 236 -10.98 -1.42 -17.34
N LYS A 237 -12.00 -2.19 -17.74
CA LYS A 237 -13.33 -2.20 -17.09
C LYS A 237 -13.24 -2.59 -15.62
N GLN A 238 -12.53 -3.67 -15.30
CA GLN A 238 -12.32 -4.10 -13.90
C GLN A 238 -11.51 -3.06 -13.11
N ALA A 239 -10.49 -2.43 -13.73
CA ALA A 239 -9.70 -1.38 -13.09
C ALA A 239 -10.54 -0.11 -12.77
N VAL A 240 -11.43 0.32 -13.66
CA VAL A 240 -12.38 1.42 -13.40
C VAL A 240 -13.33 1.07 -12.25
N ILE A 241 -13.95 -0.11 -12.29
CA ILE A 241 -14.89 -0.54 -11.23
C ILE A 241 -14.19 -0.64 -9.88
N ALA A 242 -12.96 -1.15 -9.83
CA ALA A 242 -12.16 -1.24 -8.60
C ALA A 242 -11.90 0.15 -7.98
N VAL A 243 -11.64 1.18 -8.79
CA VAL A 243 -11.47 2.56 -8.29
C VAL A 243 -12.80 3.16 -7.82
N LEU A 244 -13.93 2.87 -8.46
CA LEU A 244 -15.26 3.31 -8.00
C LEU A 244 -15.71 2.60 -6.71
N LEU A 245 -15.29 1.36 -6.50
CA LEU A 245 -15.47 0.64 -5.23
C LEU A 245 -14.52 1.14 -4.14
N PHE A 246 -13.29 1.52 -4.50
CA PHE A 246 -12.32 2.13 -3.59
C PHE A 246 -12.78 3.51 -3.14
N SER A 247 -13.28 4.37 -4.05
CA SER A 247 -13.75 5.71 -3.73
C SER A 247 -14.89 5.70 -2.71
N ALA A 248 -15.77 4.69 -2.75
CA ALA A 248 -16.94 4.52 -1.90
C ALA A 248 -16.89 3.25 -1.01
N ASN A 249 -15.70 2.89 -0.53
CA ASN A 249 -15.52 1.70 0.30
C ASN A 249 -16.12 1.86 1.72
N PRO A 250 -16.42 0.77 2.47
CA PRO A 250 -17.05 0.86 3.78
C PRO A 250 -16.27 1.63 4.85
N ALA A 251 -14.94 1.66 4.73
CA ALA A 251 -14.05 2.37 5.64
C ALA A 251 -13.82 3.84 5.22
N SER A 252 -14.65 4.39 4.32
CA SER A 252 -14.43 5.69 3.67
C SER A 252 -14.13 6.86 4.61
N ILE A 253 -14.73 6.94 5.81
CA ILE A 253 -14.42 8.02 6.76
C ILE A 253 -12.99 7.91 7.32
N PHE A 254 -12.48 6.70 7.56
CA PHE A 254 -11.09 6.48 7.99
C PHE A 254 -10.06 6.86 6.91
N PHE A 255 -10.48 6.96 5.64
CA PHE A 255 -9.67 7.48 4.55
C PHE A 255 -9.73 9.03 4.41
N SER A 256 -10.33 9.76 5.36
CA SER A 256 -10.45 11.24 5.30
C SER A 256 -10.39 11.96 6.65
N ALA A 257 -10.88 11.35 7.73
CA ALA A 257 -10.52 11.75 9.09
C ALA A 257 -9.01 11.59 9.33
N ALA A 258 -8.45 12.16 10.42
CA ALA A 258 -7.00 12.13 10.70
C ALA A 258 -6.50 10.74 11.18
N TYR A 259 -6.54 9.77 10.28
CA TYR A 259 -6.30 8.33 10.47
C TYR A 259 -5.18 7.82 9.58
N THR A 260 -4.48 6.76 10.00
CA THR A 260 -3.36 6.15 9.25
C THR A 260 -3.73 5.57 7.88
N GLU A 261 -5.01 5.28 7.66
CA GLU A 261 -5.50 4.31 6.67
C GLU A 261 -5.16 4.71 5.23
N SER A 262 -5.22 6.00 4.86
CA SER A 262 -4.83 6.46 3.52
C SER A 262 -3.34 6.30 3.24
N LEU A 263 -2.47 6.70 4.19
CA LEU A 263 -1.01 6.59 4.03
C LEU A 263 -0.57 5.12 4.03
N TYR A 264 -1.10 4.33 4.96
CA TYR A 264 -0.88 2.88 5.04
C TYR A 264 -1.29 2.15 3.75
N CYS A 265 -2.46 2.51 3.19
CA CYS A 265 -2.97 1.93 1.95
C CYS A 265 -2.13 2.32 0.73
N LEU A 266 -1.70 3.59 0.64
CA LEU A 266 -0.78 4.04 -0.41
C LEU A 266 0.53 3.24 -0.38
N LEU A 267 1.17 3.15 0.78
CA LEU A 267 2.42 2.41 0.95
C LEU A 267 2.26 0.93 0.62
N THR A 268 1.18 0.29 1.10
CA THR A 268 0.88 -1.12 0.82
C THR A 268 0.63 -1.37 -0.68
N PHE A 269 -0.17 -0.51 -1.35
CA PHE A 269 -0.41 -0.65 -2.78
C PHE A 269 0.85 -0.34 -3.61
N THR A 270 1.69 0.60 -3.17
CA THR A 270 2.93 0.95 -3.88
C THR A 270 3.93 -0.20 -3.82
N GLY A 271 4.10 -0.85 -2.67
CA GLY A 271 4.91 -2.08 -2.57
C GLY A 271 4.36 -3.23 -3.41
N ILE A 272 3.03 -3.43 -3.44
CA ILE A 272 2.41 -4.44 -4.31
C ILE A 272 2.63 -4.12 -5.81
N TRP A 273 2.53 -2.85 -6.22
CA TRP A 273 2.77 -2.46 -7.60
C TRP A 273 4.24 -2.65 -8.01
N LEU A 274 5.20 -2.33 -7.14
CA LEU A 274 6.63 -2.56 -7.39
C LEU A 274 6.98 -4.07 -7.52
N LEU A 275 6.29 -4.95 -6.78
CA LEU A 275 6.39 -6.41 -7.01
C LEU A 275 5.79 -6.85 -8.35
N LEU A 276 4.79 -6.15 -8.90
CA LEU A 276 4.14 -6.46 -10.19
C LEU A 276 4.83 -5.82 -11.43
N GLU A 277 5.77 -4.91 -11.24
CA GLU A 277 6.35 -4.09 -12.31
C GLU A 277 7.62 -4.73 -12.89
N ASP A 278 7.46 -5.53 -13.95
CA ASP A 278 8.54 -6.34 -14.53
C ASP A 278 9.63 -5.53 -15.25
N ASN A 279 9.40 -4.24 -15.50
CA ASN A 279 10.34 -3.34 -16.16
C ASN A 279 11.53 -2.91 -15.27
N HIS A 280 11.50 -3.18 -13.97
CA HIS A 280 12.55 -2.77 -13.04
C HIS A 280 13.49 -3.94 -12.66
N PRO A 281 14.81 -3.67 -12.43
CA PRO A 281 15.74 -4.66 -11.90
C PRO A 281 15.23 -5.28 -10.60
N PHE A 282 15.47 -6.58 -10.41
CA PHE A 282 15.10 -7.37 -9.22
C PHE A 282 15.37 -6.61 -7.91
N PHE A 283 16.59 -6.06 -7.76
CA PHE A 283 16.99 -5.30 -6.57
C PHE A 283 16.08 -4.09 -6.29
N ILE A 284 15.71 -3.32 -7.32
CA ILE A 284 14.85 -2.14 -7.19
C ILE A 284 13.41 -2.55 -6.86
N ARG A 285 12.88 -3.59 -7.53
CA ARG A 285 11.54 -4.15 -7.24
C ARG A 285 11.44 -4.57 -5.77
N TYR A 286 12.34 -5.44 -5.33
CA TYR A 286 12.25 -6.05 -4.00
C TYR A 286 12.66 -5.10 -2.87
N LEU A 287 13.73 -4.31 -3.01
CA LEU A 287 14.13 -3.34 -1.99
C LEU A 287 13.11 -2.20 -1.86
N GLY A 288 12.61 -1.67 -2.99
CA GLY A 288 11.56 -0.65 -2.99
C GLY A 288 10.27 -1.16 -2.33
N SER A 289 9.87 -2.40 -2.62
CA SER A 289 8.71 -3.04 -1.97
C SER A 289 8.91 -3.24 -0.48
N LEU A 290 10.09 -3.71 -0.05
CA LEU A 290 10.45 -3.87 1.36
C LEU A 290 10.47 -2.52 2.10
N LEU A 291 10.96 -1.45 1.46
CA LEU A 291 10.93 -0.10 2.02
C LEU A 291 9.48 0.39 2.20
N CYS A 292 8.64 0.26 1.16
CA CYS A 292 7.22 0.61 1.24
C CYS A 292 6.49 -0.18 2.34
N PHE A 293 6.75 -1.49 2.46
CA PHE A 293 6.13 -2.31 3.51
C PHE A 293 6.69 -2.02 4.91
N SER A 294 7.96 -1.64 5.05
CA SER A 294 8.55 -1.19 6.32
C SER A 294 7.95 0.13 6.79
N LEU A 295 7.73 1.08 5.88
CA LEU A 295 7.01 2.32 6.17
C LEU A 295 5.52 2.06 6.46
N ALA A 296 4.89 1.12 5.77
CA ALA A 296 3.52 0.69 6.09
C ALA A 296 3.46 0.11 7.52
N TYR A 297 4.40 -0.75 7.91
CA TYR A 297 4.55 -1.24 9.29
C TYR A 297 4.74 -0.08 10.28
N ALA A 298 5.55 0.92 9.95
CA ALA A 298 5.76 2.11 10.77
C ALA A 298 4.53 3.05 10.88
N THR A 299 3.47 2.85 10.07
CA THR A 299 2.15 3.48 10.30
C THR A 299 1.18 2.60 11.08
N ARG A 300 1.25 1.26 10.94
CA ARG A 300 0.38 0.28 11.61
C ARG A 300 1.08 -1.07 11.71
N SER A 301 1.04 -1.69 12.88
CA SER A 301 1.52 -3.08 13.14
C SER A 301 1.09 -4.10 12.07
N ASN A 302 -0.12 -3.99 11.53
CA ASN A 302 -0.64 -4.80 10.42
C ASN A 302 0.28 -4.86 9.19
N GLY A 303 1.10 -3.85 8.94
CA GLY A 303 2.04 -3.81 7.81
C GLY A 303 3.06 -4.95 7.82
N LEU A 304 3.28 -5.60 8.96
CA LEU A 304 4.12 -6.80 9.07
C LEU A 304 3.61 -7.95 8.18
N ILE A 305 2.28 -8.05 7.99
CA ILE A 305 1.66 -9.11 7.17
C ILE A 305 2.02 -8.93 5.68
N ASN A 306 2.33 -7.71 5.23
CA ASN A 306 2.74 -7.44 3.86
C ASN A 306 4.06 -8.14 3.47
N LEU A 307 4.90 -8.55 4.43
CA LEU A 307 6.07 -9.40 4.16
C LEU A 307 5.68 -10.73 3.50
N GLY A 308 4.46 -11.21 3.71
CA GLY A 308 3.89 -12.37 3.03
C GLY A 308 3.79 -12.19 1.51
N TYR A 309 3.63 -10.96 1.01
CA TYR A 309 3.70 -10.69 -0.45
C TYR A 309 5.13 -10.90 -0.97
N VAL A 310 6.15 -10.31 -0.34
CA VAL A 310 7.55 -10.50 -0.72
C VAL A 310 7.92 -11.98 -0.68
N GLY A 311 7.60 -12.66 0.43
CA GLY A 311 7.85 -14.10 0.58
C GLY A 311 7.16 -14.95 -0.49
N PHE A 312 5.94 -14.60 -0.90
CA PHE A 312 5.24 -15.28 -1.98
C PHE A 312 5.89 -15.07 -3.35
N PHE A 313 6.19 -13.82 -3.73
CA PHE A 313 6.78 -13.53 -5.05
C PHE A 313 8.20 -14.12 -5.18
N CYS A 314 9.04 -14.00 -4.13
CA CYS A 314 10.34 -14.69 -4.11
C CYS A 314 10.20 -16.23 -4.18
N LEU A 315 9.20 -16.82 -3.52
CA LEU A 315 8.95 -18.26 -3.57
C LEU A 315 8.47 -18.72 -4.95
N VAL A 316 7.65 -17.91 -5.63
CA VAL A 316 7.23 -18.17 -7.02
C VAL A 316 8.43 -18.11 -7.96
N GLU A 317 9.23 -17.03 -7.93
CA GLU A 317 10.43 -16.92 -8.77
C GLU A 317 11.41 -18.06 -8.52
N PHE A 318 11.62 -18.46 -7.25
CA PHE A 318 12.48 -19.59 -6.89
C PHE A 318 11.96 -20.94 -7.42
N ILE A 319 10.64 -21.19 -7.37
CA ILE A 319 10.01 -22.45 -7.82
C ILE A 319 9.86 -22.51 -9.35
N VAL A 320 9.68 -21.35 -10.01
CA VAL A 320 9.33 -21.24 -11.43
C VAL A 320 10.55 -20.94 -12.32
N SER A 321 11.70 -20.63 -11.72
CA SER A 321 12.99 -20.34 -12.36
C SER A 321 13.24 -21.15 -13.65
N THR A 322 13.38 -20.44 -14.76
CA THR A 322 13.59 -21.00 -16.09
C THR A 322 15.09 -21.30 -16.30
N ASP A 323 15.41 -22.47 -16.86
CA ASP A 323 16.79 -22.86 -17.20
C ASP A 323 17.30 -21.94 -18.34
N PRO A 324 18.37 -21.13 -18.13
CA PRO A 324 18.76 -20.08 -19.08
C PRO A 324 19.23 -20.60 -20.44
N GLU A 325 19.64 -21.87 -20.53
CA GLU A 325 20.01 -22.51 -21.79
C GLU A 325 18.84 -23.25 -22.48
N ASN A 326 17.71 -23.47 -21.79
CA ASN A 326 16.61 -24.26 -22.36
C ASN A 326 15.22 -23.87 -21.77
N PRO A 327 14.51 -22.90 -22.37
CA PRO A 327 13.23 -22.39 -21.85
C PRO A 327 12.07 -23.40 -21.85
N SER A 328 12.27 -24.61 -22.38
CA SER A 328 11.26 -25.69 -22.39
C SER A 328 11.26 -26.55 -21.11
N GLN A 329 12.32 -26.53 -20.31
CA GLN A 329 12.42 -27.35 -19.08
C GLN A 329 12.49 -26.48 -17.82
N ARG A 330 11.52 -26.67 -16.93
CA ARG A 330 11.49 -26.05 -15.59
C ARG A 330 12.13 -27.00 -14.60
N ARG A 331 13.27 -26.61 -14.00
CA ARG A 331 13.98 -27.43 -13.01
C ARG A 331 13.51 -27.12 -11.59
N ILE A 332 12.96 -28.14 -10.91
CA ILE A 332 12.62 -28.04 -9.48
C ILE A 332 13.92 -28.16 -8.66
N ILE A 333 14.49 -27.02 -8.28
CA ILE A 333 15.72 -26.98 -7.47
C ILE A 333 15.37 -27.12 -5.98
N PHE A 334 15.26 -28.36 -5.49
CA PHE A 334 15.36 -28.62 -4.05
C PHE A 334 15.99 -29.96 -3.67
N LYS A 335 17.10 -29.89 -2.93
CA LYS A 335 17.69 -31.00 -2.16
C LYS A 335 18.03 -30.61 -0.71
N ARG A 336 17.22 -29.76 -0.06
CA ARG A 336 16.98 -29.75 1.42
C ARG A 336 15.85 -28.77 1.79
N PRO A 337 15.08 -29.04 2.87
CA PRO A 337 13.79 -28.36 3.13
C PRO A 337 13.90 -27.07 3.97
N VAL A 338 12.74 -26.48 4.28
CA VAL A 338 12.51 -25.17 4.95
C VAL A 338 12.45 -25.13 6.51
N PRO A 339 12.88 -26.14 7.35
CA PRO A 339 12.66 -26.11 8.81
C PRO A 339 13.14 -24.87 9.60
N VAL A 340 14.13 -24.13 9.09
CA VAL A 340 14.77 -23.02 9.84
C VAL A 340 13.76 -21.95 10.25
N ILE A 341 12.78 -21.63 9.41
CA ILE A 341 11.77 -20.58 9.67
C ILE A 341 10.76 -21.00 10.77
N ILE A 342 10.50 -22.30 10.93
CA ILE A 342 9.50 -22.82 11.89
C ILE A 342 10.03 -22.80 13.34
N SER A 343 11.34 -22.66 13.53
CA SER A 343 12.01 -22.81 14.84
C SER A 343 11.81 -21.66 15.85
N ARG A 344 11.20 -20.52 15.46
CA ARG A 344 11.04 -19.32 16.33
C ARG A 344 9.58 -18.92 16.62
N ALA A 345 8.65 -19.87 16.59
CA ALA A 345 7.24 -19.66 16.95
C ALA A 345 6.91 -20.08 18.40
N LYS A 346 7.67 -19.58 19.39
CA LYS A 346 7.40 -19.75 20.83
C LYS A 346 7.28 -18.38 21.49
N TYR A 347 6.44 -18.27 22.53
CA TYR A 347 6.00 -17.01 23.17
C TYR A 347 4.98 -16.18 22.39
N TRP A 348 3.78 -16.75 22.17
CA TRP A 348 2.55 -15.97 22.01
C TRP A 348 1.41 -16.63 22.82
N HIS A 349 1.03 -16.03 23.95
CA HIS A 349 -0.13 -16.45 24.73
C HIS A 349 -1.39 -15.74 24.21
N VAL A 350 -2.02 -16.31 23.18
CA VAL A 350 -3.32 -15.84 22.66
C VAL A 350 -4.38 -16.91 22.92
N SER A 351 -5.47 -16.55 23.61
CA SER A 351 -6.56 -17.48 23.89
C SER A 351 -7.44 -17.67 22.64
N LEU A 352 -7.37 -18.85 22.02
CA LEU A 352 -7.93 -19.15 20.69
C LEU A 352 -9.44 -18.90 20.54
N PHE A 353 -10.18 -18.76 21.64
CA PHE A 353 -11.64 -18.53 21.65
C PHE A 353 -12.10 -17.41 22.60
N GLY A 354 -11.20 -16.65 23.22
CA GLY A 354 -11.54 -15.68 24.28
C GLY A 354 -12.46 -14.53 23.86
N TYR A 355 -12.59 -14.28 22.55
CA TYR A 355 -13.38 -13.18 21.98
C TYR A 355 -14.85 -13.54 21.68
N TRP A 356 -15.25 -14.81 21.83
CA TRP A 356 -16.62 -15.26 21.56
C TRP A 356 -17.58 -14.89 22.70
N GLN A 357 -18.16 -13.70 22.62
CA GLN A 357 -19.16 -13.18 23.57
C GLN A 357 -20.46 -12.82 22.84
N PHE A 358 -21.61 -13.23 23.38
CA PHE A 358 -22.94 -12.94 22.82
C PHE A 358 -23.19 -11.44 22.57
N ARG A 359 -22.57 -10.55 23.37
CA ARG A 359 -22.65 -9.09 23.20
C ARG A 359 -22.01 -8.57 21.91
N LYS A 360 -21.08 -9.32 21.30
CA LYS A 360 -20.37 -8.93 20.05
C LYS A 360 -21.03 -9.41 18.76
N ILE A 361 -22.19 -10.09 18.83
CA ILE A 361 -22.92 -10.56 17.63
C ILE A 361 -23.17 -9.44 16.59
N PRO A 362 -23.54 -8.19 16.96
CA PRO A 362 -23.68 -7.10 16.00
C PRO A 362 -22.40 -6.81 15.21
N CYS A 363 -21.24 -6.80 15.86
CA CYS A 363 -19.93 -6.58 15.23
C CYS A 363 -19.61 -7.67 14.19
N PHE A 364 -19.91 -8.94 14.50
CA PHE A 364 -19.77 -10.04 13.54
C PHE A 364 -20.75 -9.93 12.36
N LEU A 365 -22.00 -9.51 12.58
CA LEU A 365 -22.97 -9.26 11.49
C LEU A 365 -22.52 -8.11 10.58
N MET A 366 -21.94 -7.05 11.15
CA MET A 366 -21.39 -5.91 10.40
C MET A 366 -20.14 -6.30 9.59
N ALA A 367 -19.28 -7.18 10.12
CA ALA A 367 -18.15 -7.74 9.38
C ALA A 367 -18.52 -8.86 8.40
N ALA A 368 -19.72 -9.45 8.49
CA ALA A 368 -20.11 -10.63 7.71
C ALA A 368 -20.00 -10.46 6.18
N PRO A 369 -20.32 -9.28 5.57
CA PRO A 369 -20.09 -9.07 4.14
C PRO A 369 -18.61 -9.05 3.76
N ALA A 370 -17.72 -8.54 4.62
CA ALA A 370 -16.28 -8.61 4.40
C ALA A 370 -15.78 -10.06 4.45
N PHE A 371 -16.22 -10.86 5.43
CA PHE A 371 -15.97 -12.30 5.48
C PHE A 371 -16.51 -13.03 4.24
N HIS A 372 -17.71 -12.65 3.75
CA HIS A 372 -18.30 -13.25 2.56
C HIS A 372 -17.48 -12.97 1.30
N VAL A 373 -16.96 -11.76 1.12
CA VAL A 373 -16.06 -11.42 -0.01
C VAL A 373 -14.77 -12.25 0.04
N VAL A 374 -14.18 -12.47 1.23
CA VAL A 374 -13.02 -13.36 1.40
C VAL A 374 -13.37 -14.80 1.04
N ALA A 375 -14.47 -15.35 1.57
CA ALA A 375 -14.90 -16.71 1.29
C ALA A 375 -15.25 -16.93 -0.20
N PHE A 376 -15.90 -15.96 -0.84
CA PHE A 376 -16.26 -16.00 -2.27
C PHE A 376 -15.02 -15.96 -3.17
N GLY A 377 -14.10 -15.02 -2.93
CA GLY A 377 -12.85 -14.93 -3.68
C GLY A 377 -11.96 -16.16 -3.47
N ALA A 378 -11.83 -16.64 -2.23
CA ALA A 378 -11.10 -17.87 -1.90
C ALA A 378 -11.68 -19.09 -2.63
N ARG A 379 -13.01 -19.25 -2.64
CA ARG A 379 -13.68 -20.32 -3.40
C ARG A 379 -13.43 -20.22 -4.90
N GLN A 380 -13.38 -19.00 -5.46
CA GLN A 380 -13.09 -18.81 -6.88
C GLN A 380 -11.64 -19.17 -7.24
N THR A 381 -10.66 -18.75 -6.43
CA THR A 381 -9.24 -19.11 -6.59
C THR A 381 -9.05 -20.63 -6.45
N TRP A 382 -9.71 -21.26 -5.47
CA TRP A 382 -9.68 -22.71 -5.29
C TRP A 382 -10.28 -23.48 -6.49
N HIS A 383 -11.42 -23.02 -7.02
CA HIS A 383 -12.04 -23.62 -8.19
C HIS A 383 -11.17 -23.49 -9.45
N ARG A 384 -10.45 -22.37 -9.61
CA ARG A 384 -9.43 -22.21 -10.68
C ARG A 384 -8.27 -23.20 -10.52
N ALA A 385 -7.72 -23.33 -9.31
CA ALA A 385 -6.63 -24.28 -9.00
C ALA A 385 -7.03 -25.72 -9.31
N TRP A 386 -8.25 -26.12 -8.92
CA TRP A 386 -8.80 -27.45 -9.18
C TRP A 386 -9.02 -27.69 -10.69
N SER A 387 -9.58 -26.70 -11.39
CA SER A 387 -9.88 -26.78 -12.83
C SER A 387 -8.62 -26.87 -13.70
N LYS A 388 -7.56 -26.09 -13.40
CA LYS A 388 -6.28 -26.15 -14.11
C LYS A 388 -5.42 -27.39 -13.77
N ARG A 389 -5.88 -28.28 -12.88
CA ARG A 389 -5.22 -29.54 -12.42
C ARG A 389 -3.80 -29.41 -11.84
N SER A 390 -3.19 -28.22 -11.81
CA SER A 390 -1.88 -27.97 -11.20
C SER A 390 -1.82 -26.58 -10.57
N PHE A 391 -1.63 -26.54 -9.26
CA PHE A 391 -1.40 -25.30 -8.51
C PHE A 391 -0.09 -24.60 -8.94
N LEU A 392 0.93 -25.36 -9.37
CA LEU A 392 2.19 -24.82 -9.88
C LEU A 392 2.01 -24.08 -11.22
N HIS A 393 1.02 -24.46 -12.03
CA HIS A 393 0.71 -23.75 -13.28
C HIS A 393 -0.06 -22.45 -13.02
N LEU A 394 -0.89 -22.42 -11.96
CA LEU A 394 -1.55 -21.21 -11.46
C LEU A 394 -0.54 -20.22 -10.86
N LEU A 395 0.40 -20.71 -10.03
CA LEU A 395 1.49 -19.91 -9.45
C LEU A 395 2.42 -19.26 -10.50
N ALA A 396 2.52 -19.86 -11.69
CA ALA A 396 3.38 -19.37 -12.76
C ALA A 396 2.68 -18.43 -13.77
N GLU A 397 1.43 -18.05 -13.51
CA GLU A 397 0.68 -17.10 -14.31
C GLU A 397 0.90 -15.70 -13.70
N ASN A 398 1.96 -15.01 -14.18
CA ASN A 398 2.46 -13.77 -13.59
C ASN A 398 1.37 -12.70 -13.45
N GLY A 399 0.91 -12.47 -12.21
CA GLY A 399 -0.14 -11.52 -11.88
C GLY A 399 -1.43 -12.12 -11.32
N ASP A 400 -1.55 -13.45 -11.15
CA ASP A 400 -2.80 -14.06 -10.67
C ASP A 400 -3.23 -13.64 -9.24
N HIS A 401 -4.50 -13.89 -8.90
CA HIS A 401 -5.16 -13.43 -7.67
C HIS A 401 -4.67 -14.13 -6.37
N VAL A 402 -3.81 -15.16 -6.48
CA VAL A 402 -3.39 -16.04 -5.37
C VAL A 402 -2.78 -15.30 -4.17
N PRO A 403 -1.75 -14.44 -4.28
CA PRO A 403 -1.13 -13.79 -3.12
C PRO A 403 -2.13 -12.93 -2.33
N TYR A 404 -2.97 -12.17 -3.05
CA TYR A 404 -4.00 -11.32 -2.43
C TYR A 404 -5.08 -12.17 -1.74
N THR A 405 -5.41 -13.34 -2.30
CA THR A 405 -6.31 -14.32 -1.70
C THR A 405 -5.74 -14.87 -0.39
N LEU A 406 -4.47 -15.29 -0.38
CA LEU A 406 -3.80 -15.82 0.83
C LEU A 406 -3.70 -14.76 1.94
N HIS A 407 -3.32 -13.53 1.59
CA HIS A 407 -3.25 -12.41 2.53
C HIS A 407 -4.63 -12.06 3.12
N ALA A 408 -5.69 -12.05 2.29
CA ALA A 408 -7.06 -11.80 2.73
C ALA A 408 -7.60 -12.91 3.65
N ILE A 409 -7.29 -14.18 3.36
CA ILE A 409 -7.62 -15.32 4.23
C ILE A 409 -6.90 -15.20 5.57
N PHE A 410 -5.60 -14.86 5.58
CA PHE A 410 -4.83 -14.71 6.82
C PHE A 410 -5.42 -13.62 7.73
N MET A 411 -5.77 -12.44 7.19
CA MET A 411 -6.43 -11.38 7.96
C MET A 411 -7.84 -11.80 8.43
N ALA A 412 -8.62 -12.50 7.60
CA ALA A 412 -9.94 -12.99 8.03
C ALA A 412 -9.83 -14.01 9.18
N LEU A 413 -8.86 -14.92 9.15
CA LEU A 413 -8.59 -15.82 10.27
C LEU A 413 -8.11 -15.06 11.52
N GLY A 414 -7.24 -14.06 11.36
CA GLY A 414 -6.84 -13.15 12.44
C GLY A 414 -8.04 -12.46 13.12
N ALA A 415 -9.01 -11.99 12.32
CA ALA A 415 -10.24 -11.36 12.81
C ALA A 415 -11.27 -12.33 13.44
N LEU A 416 -11.06 -13.65 13.34
CA LEU A 416 -11.91 -14.67 13.99
C LEU A 416 -11.30 -15.20 15.29
N PHE A 417 -9.97 -15.18 15.42
CA PHE A 417 -9.24 -15.87 16.49
C PHE A 417 -8.29 -14.98 17.32
N VAL A 418 -7.89 -13.80 16.82
CA VAL A 418 -6.78 -13.00 17.39
C VAL A 418 -7.17 -11.55 17.70
N TYR A 419 -7.95 -10.89 16.84
CA TYR A 419 -8.38 -9.50 17.03
C TYR A 419 -9.87 -9.31 16.72
N ASN A 420 -10.46 -8.20 17.16
CA ASN A 420 -11.89 -7.98 17.04
C ASN A 420 -12.36 -7.92 15.58
N ALA A 421 -13.43 -8.67 15.28
CA ALA A 421 -14.00 -8.78 13.93
C ALA A 421 -14.47 -7.44 13.34
N GLU A 422 -14.92 -6.50 14.16
CA GLU A 422 -15.31 -5.15 13.73
C GLU A 422 -14.23 -4.45 12.87
N VAL A 423 -12.95 -4.63 13.24
CA VAL A 423 -11.84 -3.96 12.57
C VAL A 423 -11.47 -4.65 11.25
N LEU A 424 -11.96 -5.86 10.96
CA LEU A 424 -11.69 -6.55 9.70
C LEU A 424 -12.09 -5.70 8.50
N THR A 425 -13.27 -5.07 8.52
CA THR A 425 -13.72 -4.25 7.40
C THR A 425 -12.78 -3.06 7.15
N ARG A 426 -12.28 -2.42 8.23
CA ARG A 426 -11.30 -1.32 8.16
C ARG A 426 -9.93 -1.79 7.65
N MET A 427 -9.45 -2.93 8.14
CA MET A 427 -8.15 -3.50 7.76
C MET A 427 -8.16 -4.09 6.34
N LEU A 428 -9.16 -4.90 5.98
CA LEU A 428 -9.21 -5.63 4.72
C LEU A 428 -9.23 -4.70 3.49
N PHE A 429 -9.97 -3.59 3.58
CA PHE A 429 -10.11 -2.59 2.51
C PHE A 429 -8.90 -1.63 2.40
N SER A 430 -7.99 -1.60 3.39
CA SER A 430 -6.75 -0.79 3.38
C SER A 430 -5.47 -1.63 3.20
N SER A 431 -5.47 -2.91 3.60
CA SER A 431 -4.31 -3.82 3.58
C SER A 431 -4.24 -4.73 2.34
N SER A 432 -5.20 -4.69 1.42
CA SER A 432 -5.14 -5.55 0.22
C SER A 432 -5.95 -5.00 -0.96
N PRO A 433 -5.48 -5.16 -2.21
CA PRO A 433 -6.31 -4.95 -3.41
C PRO A 433 -7.37 -6.05 -3.59
N PHE A 434 -7.31 -7.14 -2.82
CA PHE A 434 -8.20 -8.31 -2.95
C PHE A 434 -9.70 -7.99 -3.03
N PRO A 435 -10.30 -7.16 -2.13
CA PRO A 435 -11.76 -6.93 -2.18
C PRO A 435 -12.18 -6.27 -3.50
N TYR A 436 -11.37 -5.31 -3.95
CA TYR A 436 -11.61 -4.58 -5.19
C TYR A 436 -11.42 -5.47 -6.42
N LEU A 437 -10.40 -6.34 -6.42
CA LEU A 437 -10.19 -7.35 -7.47
C LEU A 437 -11.38 -8.30 -7.61
N VAL A 438 -11.85 -8.86 -6.48
CA VAL A 438 -12.96 -9.83 -6.46
C VAL A 438 -14.29 -9.18 -6.84
N LEU A 439 -14.61 -8.03 -6.24
CA LEU A 439 -15.86 -7.33 -6.49
C LEU A 439 -15.92 -6.73 -7.90
N ALA A 440 -14.85 -6.10 -8.40
CA ALA A 440 -14.83 -5.57 -9.76
C ALA A 440 -14.99 -6.68 -10.81
N GLN A 441 -14.38 -7.84 -10.58
CA GLN A 441 -14.53 -8.99 -11.47
C GLN A 441 -15.96 -9.58 -11.42
N TRP A 442 -16.59 -9.65 -10.24
CA TRP A 442 -17.99 -10.07 -10.11
C TRP A 442 -18.94 -9.10 -10.81
N MET A 443 -18.82 -7.79 -10.53
CA MET A 443 -19.63 -6.73 -11.15
C MET A 443 -19.46 -6.68 -12.67
N SER A 444 -18.22 -6.78 -13.18
CA SER A 444 -17.94 -6.75 -14.62
C SER A 444 -18.57 -7.93 -15.38
N ARG A 445 -18.69 -9.11 -14.76
CA ARG A 445 -19.38 -10.28 -15.35
C ARG A 445 -20.90 -10.13 -15.37
N ILE A 446 -21.49 -9.44 -14.40
CA ILE A 446 -22.95 -9.22 -14.30
C ILE A 446 -23.43 -8.08 -15.22
N THR A 447 -22.57 -7.12 -15.51
CA THR A 447 -22.90 -5.93 -16.32
C THR A 447 -22.07 -5.81 -17.62
N PRO A 448 -21.98 -6.85 -18.48
CA PRO A 448 -21.13 -6.81 -19.67
C PRO A 448 -21.54 -5.67 -20.62
N GLN A 449 -22.85 -5.50 -20.86
CA GLN A 449 -23.44 -4.40 -21.66
C GLN A 449 -23.20 -2.97 -21.17
N VAL A 450 -22.76 -2.72 -19.91
CA VAL A 450 -22.48 -1.34 -19.46
C VAL A 450 -21.14 -0.87 -20.03
N ARG A 451 -21.17 0.14 -20.90
CA ARG A 451 -20.00 0.79 -21.49
C ARG A 451 -19.53 1.95 -20.61
N LEU A 452 -18.32 2.46 -20.86
CA LEU A 452 -17.80 3.61 -20.11
C LEU A 452 -18.54 4.91 -20.47
N SER A 453 -18.99 5.05 -21.73
CA SER A 453 -19.88 6.12 -22.22
C SER A 453 -21.06 6.39 -21.29
N ASP A 454 -21.66 5.30 -20.79
CA ASP A 454 -22.91 5.30 -20.04
C ASP A 454 -22.73 5.87 -18.61
N LEU A 455 -21.46 6.00 -18.18
CA LEU A 455 -21.08 6.50 -16.86
C LEU A 455 -20.78 8.00 -16.82
N PHE A 456 -20.62 8.66 -17.97
CA PHE A 456 -20.37 10.10 -18.03
C PHE A 456 -21.63 10.95 -17.73
N VAL A 457 -22.80 10.32 -17.66
CA VAL A 457 -24.03 10.94 -17.14
C VAL A 457 -23.83 11.28 -15.66
N PRO A 458 -24.08 12.52 -15.20
CA PRO A 458 -23.76 12.94 -13.84
C PRO A 458 -24.66 12.25 -12.79
N GLN A 459 -24.17 11.14 -12.27
CA GLN A 459 -24.70 10.45 -11.09
C GLN A 459 -23.53 10.17 -10.13
N PRO A 460 -23.76 10.18 -8.80
CA PRO A 460 -22.79 9.62 -7.87
C PRO A 460 -22.70 8.10 -8.11
N LEU A 461 -21.49 7.58 -8.34
CA LEU A 461 -21.21 6.15 -8.49
C LEU A 461 -22.09 5.45 -9.55
N PRO A 462 -22.09 5.92 -10.81
CA PRO A 462 -23.05 5.49 -11.84
C PRO A 462 -23.02 3.97 -12.07
N PHE A 463 -21.83 3.35 -12.01
CA PHE A 463 -21.67 1.91 -12.18
C PHE A 463 -22.38 1.10 -11.08
N LEU A 464 -22.32 1.58 -9.84
CA LEU A 464 -23.01 0.94 -8.71
C LEU A 464 -24.53 1.05 -8.86
N THR A 465 -25.04 2.18 -9.36
CA THR A 465 -26.46 2.41 -9.63
C THR A 465 -27.01 1.47 -10.71
N TYR A 466 -26.25 1.19 -11.78
CA TYR A 466 -26.63 0.19 -12.79
C TYR A 466 -26.52 -1.26 -12.27
N PHE A 467 -25.52 -1.56 -11.45
CA PHE A 467 -25.32 -2.88 -10.86
C PHE A 467 -26.44 -3.25 -9.87
N CYS A 468 -26.79 -2.33 -8.98
CA CYS A 468 -27.85 -2.47 -7.96
C CYS A 468 -29.21 -2.92 -8.53
N ARG A 469 -29.51 -2.60 -9.79
CA ARG A 469 -30.77 -2.95 -10.48
C ARG A 469 -30.81 -4.38 -11.04
N ARG A 470 -29.77 -5.21 -10.86
CA ARG A 470 -29.66 -6.55 -11.47
C ARG A 470 -30.30 -7.66 -10.65
N GLY A 471 -30.36 -7.55 -9.32
CA GLY A 471 -30.87 -8.58 -8.44
C GLY A 471 -30.67 -8.26 -6.96
N LEU A 472 -31.14 -9.17 -6.09
CA LEU A 472 -31.10 -8.97 -4.64
C LEU A 472 -29.67 -8.98 -4.05
N PRO A 473 -28.75 -9.89 -4.42
CA PRO A 473 -27.35 -9.82 -3.96
C PRO A 473 -26.64 -8.52 -4.34
N GLU A 474 -26.92 -8.02 -5.54
CA GLU A 474 -26.33 -6.80 -6.09
C GLU A 474 -26.87 -5.55 -5.37
N PHE A 475 -28.18 -5.52 -5.11
CA PHE A 475 -28.83 -4.51 -4.27
C PHE A 475 -28.31 -4.53 -2.83
N LEU A 476 -28.10 -5.71 -2.24
CA LEU A 476 -27.60 -5.84 -0.86
C LEU A 476 -26.14 -5.36 -0.72
N LEU A 477 -25.26 -5.64 -1.69
CA LEU A 477 -23.92 -5.04 -1.69
C LEU A 477 -23.98 -3.52 -1.85
N TYR A 478 -24.82 -3.02 -2.76
CA TYR A 478 -25.01 -1.57 -2.93
C TYR A 478 -25.46 -0.91 -1.62
N LEU A 479 -26.48 -1.48 -0.97
CA LEU A 479 -27.01 -1.00 0.30
C LEU A 479 -25.93 -1.02 1.40
N TYR A 480 -25.15 -2.11 1.51
CA TYR A 480 -24.02 -2.20 2.45
C TYR A 480 -23.00 -1.08 2.24
N LEU A 481 -22.55 -0.85 1.00
CA LEU A 481 -21.59 0.22 0.68
C LEU A 481 -22.17 1.61 1.00
N MET A 482 -23.43 1.88 0.64
CA MET A 482 -24.06 3.18 0.87
C MET A 482 -24.40 3.45 2.34
N VAL A 483 -24.81 2.42 3.10
CA VAL A 483 -25.02 2.54 4.55
C VAL A 483 -23.70 2.90 5.23
N TYR A 484 -22.59 2.20 4.96
CA TYR A 484 -21.31 2.56 5.54
C TYR A 484 -20.80 3.94 5.10
N LEU A 485 -20.94 4.29 3.81
CA LEU A 485 -20.51 5.59 3.31
C LEU A 485 -21.29 6.75 3.95
N VAL A 486 -22.61 6.62 4.10
CA VAL A 486 -23.46 7.66 4.68
C VAL A 486 -23.51 7.55 6.20
N PHE A 487 -24.17 6.52 6.73
CA PHE A 487 -24.40 6.34 8.17
C PHE A 487 -23.09 6.18 8.95
N GLY A 488 -22.08 5.49 8.39
CA GLY A 488 -20.77 5.40 9.05
C GLY A 488 -20.06 6.75 9.17
N THR A 489 -20.12 7.58 8.14
CA THR A 489 -19.58 8.96 8.19
C THR A 489 -20.34 9.84 9.19
N THR A 490 -21.68 9.74 9.25
CA THR A 490 -22.46 10.55 10.20
C THR A 490 -22.25 10.11 11.65
N MET A 491 -22.26 8.80 11.93
CA MET A 491 -21.98 8.27 13.26
C MET A 491 -20.57 8.62 13.75
N HIS A 492 -19.54 8.49 12.90
CA HIS A 492 -18.17 8.89 13.24
C HIS A 492 -18.09 10.36 13.68
N ALA A 493 -18.67 11.27 12.91
CA ALA A 493 -18.67 12.71 13.19
C ALA A 493 -19.39 13.07 14.50
N MET A 494 -20.41 12.28 14.88
CA MET A 494 -21.24 12.43 16.07
C MET A 494 -20.67 11.82 17.37
N TRP A 495 -19.50 11.17 17.35
CA TRP A 495 -19.02 10.27 18.43
C TRP A 495 -19.92 9.03 18.68
N LEU A 496 -20.61 8.52 17.67
CA LEU A 496 -21.37 7.27 17.78
C LEU A 496 -20.58 6.09 17.17
N PRO A 497 -20.49 4.93 17.86
CA PRO A 497 -19.75 3.78 17.38
C PRO A 497 -20.52 3.08 16.24
N PHE A 498 -19.82 2.76 15.15
CA PHE A 498 -20.39 2.12 13.95
C PHE A 498 -19.45 1.07 13.30
N THR A 499 -18.28 0.84 13.90
CA THR A 499 -17.41 -0.33 13.64
C THR A 499 -16.90 -0.83 14.98
#